data_AF-A0A969SW41-F1
#
_entry.id   AF-A0A969SW41-F1
#
_cell.length_a   1.000
_cell.length_b   1.000
_cell.length_c   1.000
_cell.angle_alpha   90.00
_cell.angle_beta   90.00
_cell.angle_gamma   90.00
#
_symmetry.space_group_name_H-M   'P 1'
#
loop_
_entity.id
_entity.type
_entity.pdbx_description
1 polymer ?
#
loop_
_entity_poly.entity_id
_entity_poly.type
_entity_poly.pdbx_seq_one_letter_code
_entity_poly.pdbx_strand_id
1 'polypeptide(L)'
;MSTHLGLVHVRWSREIPDLFAVKQARIVCKASGYFVVLSLQADVDIPAMMPQGHPIGIDVGLEYFLSTSDGEQVKRPRFFNELHRKLKLL
;
A
#
# COMPACT_ATOMS: atom_id res chain seq x y z
N MET A 1 30.84 -15.82 11.46
CA MET A 1 29.85 -16.92 11.30
C MET A 1 28.86 -16.49 10.23
N SER A 2 28.93 -17.08 9.04
CA SER A 2 27.99 -16.74 7.96
C SER A 2 26.75 -17.61 8.10
N THR A 3 25.70 -17.07 8.71
CA THR A 3 24.43 -17.79 8.88
C THR A 3 23.63 -17.66 7.60
N HIS A 4 23.86 -18.57 6.65
CA HIS A 4 23.02 -18.69 5.47
C HIS A 4 21.68 -19.32 5.90
N LEU A 5 20.60 -18.56 5.81
CA LEU A 5 19.25 -19.13 5.79
C LEU A 5 19.19 -19.98 4.51
N GLY A 6 19.11 -21.30 4.67
CA GLY A 6 18.98 -22.23 3.55
C GLY A 6 17.64 -22.03 2.81
N LEU A 7 17.14 -23.06 2.15
CA LEU A 7 15.83 -23.00 1.52
C LEU A 7 14.73 -22.84 2.59
N VAL A 8 13.97 -21.75 2.51
CA VAL A 8 12.86 -21.46 3.43
C VAL A 8 11.55 -21.65 2.68
N HIS A 9 10.63 -22.42 3.28
CA HIS A 9 9.26 -22.52 2.78
C HIS A 9 8.53 -21.21 3.05
N VAL A 10 7.97 -20.61 1.99
CA VAL A 10 7.23 -19.35 2.08
C VAL A 10 5.75 -19.63 1.85
N ARG A 11 4.91 -19.13 2.75
CA ARG A 11 3.46 -19.02 2.50
C ARG A 11 3.20 -17.71 1.76
N TRP A 12 2.78 -17.83 0.51
CA TRP A 12 2.41 -16.69 -0.31
C TRP A 12 1.07 -16.10 0.13
N SER A 13 1.01 -14.78 0.26
CA SER A 13 -0.26 -14.07 0.51
C SER A 13 -1.08 -13.88 -0.77
N ARG A 14 -0.41 -13.84 -1.92
CA ARG A 14 -0.94 -13.75 -3.29
C ARG A 14 0.15 -14.11 -4.29
N GLU A 15 -0.25 -14.42 -5.51
CA GLU A 15 0.66 -14.58 -6.65
C GLU A 15 1.29 -13.23 -7.04
N ILE A 16 2.52 -13.28 -7.57
CA ILE A 16 3.18 -12.10 -8.14
C ILE A 16 2.70 -11.97 -9.58
N PRO A 17 2.09 -10.84 -9.99
CA PRO A 17 1.61 -10.71 -11.36
C PRO A 17 2.77 -10.69 -12.35
N ASP A 18 2.58 -11.28 -13.54
CA ASP A 18 3.61 -11.49 -14.56
C ASP A 18 4.33 -10.21 -15.02
N LEU A 19 3.65 -9.06 -14.93
CA LEU A 19 4.21 -7.75 -15.29
C LEU A 19 5.37 -7.29 -14.38
N PHE A 20 5.54 -7.91 -13.21
CA PHE A 20 6.45 -7.42 -12.18
C PHE A 20 7.68 -8.32 -12.00
N ALA A 21 8.85 -7.69 -12.01
CA ALA A 21 10.10 -8.30 -11.58
C ALA A 21 10.36 -8.02 -10.09
N VAL A 22 10.77 -9.04 -9.34
CA VAL A 22 11.24 -8.87 -7.95
C VAL A 22 12.62 -8.20 -7.97
N LYS A 23 12.74 -7.05 -7.32
CA LYS A 23 14.02 -6.31 -7.22
C LYS A 23 14.71 -6.48 -5.88
N GLN A 24 13.94 -6.72 -4.83
CA GLN A 24 14.47 -6.87 -3.49
C GLN A 24 13.57 -7.76 -2.63
N ALA A 25 14.19 -8.56 -1.78
CA ALA A 25 13.52 -9.26 -0.69
C ALA A 25 14.11 -8.82 0.65
N ARG A 26 13.26 -8.50 1.62
CA ARG A 26 13.65 -8.15 2.99
C ARG A 26 12.90 -9.01 3.98
N ILE A 27 13.64 -9.63 4.89
CA ILE A 27 13.04 -10.34 6.03
C ILE A 27 12.76 -9.31 7.14
N VAL A 28 11.53 -9.31 7.63
CA VAL A 28 11.08 -8.47 8.76
C VAL A 28 10.55 -9.38 9.85
N CYS A 29 11.08 -9.24 11.06
CA CYS A 29 10.55 -9.90 12.25
C CYS A 29 9.50 -9.00 12.89
N LYS A 30 8.31 -9.54 13.17
CA LYS A 30 7.23 -8.91 13.93
C LYS A 30 6.82 -9.82 15.08
N ALA A 31 6.06 -9.31 16.05
CA ALA A 31 5.51 -10.11 17.14
C ALA A 31 4.67 -11.30 16.66
N SER A 32 4.04 -11.18 15.47
CA SER A 32 3.26 -12.24 14.83
C SER A 32 4.08 -13.22 13.97
N GLY A 33 5.40 -13.05 13.88
CA GLY A 33 6.30 -13.93 13.11
C GLY A 33 7.15 -13.20 12.08
N TYR A 34 7.78 -13.97 11.21
CA TYR A 34 8.67 -13.47 10.15
C TYR A 34 7.92 -13.27 8.84
N PHE A 35 8.22 -12.18 8.15
CA PHE A 35 7.62 -11.81 6.88
C PHE A 35 8.70 -11.52 5.85
N VAL A 36 8.47 -11.95 4.61
CA VAL A 36 9.26 -11.51 3.46
C VAL A 36 8.52 -10.35 2.80
N VAL A 37 9.14 -9.18 2.78
CA VAL A 37 8.66 -8.00 2.07
C VAL A 37 9.39 -7.93 0.73
N LEU A 38 8.62 -7.96 -0.36
CA LEU A 38 9.15 -7.91 -1.72
C LEU A 38 8.93 -6.52 -2.33
N SER A 39 9.99 -5.96 -2.90
CA SER A 39 9.89 -4.80 -3.79
C SER A 39 9.75 -5.29 -5.22
N LEU A 40 8.68 -4.86 -5.89
CA LEU A 40 8.33 -5.24 -7.25
C LEU A 40 8.51 -4.04 -8.18
N GLN A 41 9.05 -4.27 -9.36
CA GLN A 41 9.16 -3.26 -10.42
C GLN A 41 8.44 -3.77 -11.66
N ALA A 42 7.51 -2.97 -12.18
CA ALA A 42 6.96 -3.18 -13.51
C ALA A 42 7.86 -2.46 -14.53
N ASP A 43 8.11 -3.11 -15.66
CA ASP A 43 8.76 -2.48 -16.81
C ASP A 43 7.69 -1.84 -17.69
N VAL A 44 7.25 -0.64 -17.27
CA VAL A 44 6.21 0.13 -17.96
C VAL A 44 6.79 1.50 -18.27
N ASP A 45 6.74 1.86 -19.55
CA ASP A 45 7.05 3.21 -20.00
C ASP A 45 5.86 4.11 -19.68
N ILE A 46 6.03 5.03 -18.73
CA ILE A 46 5.02 6.03 -18.38
C ILE A 46 5.37 7.28 -19.19
N PRO A 47 4.59 7.63 -20.22
CA PRO A 47 4.90 8.78 -21.05
C PRO A 47 4.90 10.05 -20.20
N ALA A 48 5.91 10.90 -20.42
CA ALA A 48 5.96 12.22 -19.81
C ALA A 48 4.84 13.08 -20.40
N MET A 49 3.73 13.18 -19.67
CA MET A 49 2.60 14.00 -20.07
C MET A 49 2.72 15.36 -19.40
N MET A 50 2.71 16.44 -20.18
CA MET A 50 2.52 17.77 -19.58
C MET A 50 1.11 17.83 -18.99
N PRO A 51 0.93 18.39 -17.78
CA PRO A 51 -0.40 18.63 -17.25
C PRO A 51 -1.19 19.48 -18.25
N GLN A 52 -2.26 18.92 -18.82
CA GLN A 52 -3.18 19.63 -19.70
C GLN A 52 -4.59 19.58 -19.10
N GLY A 53 -5.36 20.63 -19.32
CA GLY A 53 -6.75 20.74 -18.85
C GLY A 53 -6.93 21.65 -17.64
N HIS A 54 -8.06 21.44 -16.95
CA HIS A 54 -8.48 22.21 -15.78
C HIS A 54 -7.73 21.72 -14.52
N PRO A 55 -6.95 22.58 -13.83
CA PRO A 55 -6.27 22.18 -12.61
C PRO A 55 -7.27 21.98 -11.48
N ILE A 56 -7.21 20.82 -10.82
CA ILE A 56 -8.08 20.49 -9.69
C ILE A 56 -7.24 20.50 -8.41
N GLY A 57 -7.61 21.35 -7.47
CA GLY A 57 -7.09 21.31 -6.10
C GLY A 57 -7.72 20.15 -5.33
N ILE A 58 -6.91 19.40 -4.59
CA ILE A 58 -7.36 18.27 -3.77
C ILE A 58 -7.02 18.55 -2.32
N ASP A 59 -8.03 18.47 -1.44
CA ASP A 59 -7.88 18.47 0.02
C ASP A 59 -8.40 17.16 0.61
N VAL A 60 -7.72 16.66 1.65
CA VAL A 60 -7.93 15.33 2.22
C VAL A 60 -8.16 15.47 3.73
N GLY A 61 -9.36 15.12 4.21
CA GLY A 61 -9.79 15.45 5.57
C GLY A 61 -10.46 14.30 6.35
N LEU A 62 -10.79 14.60 7.61
CA LEU A 62 -11.48 13.66 8.50
C LEU A 62 -13.01 13.71 8.35
N GLU A 63 -13.56 14.84 7.92
CA GLU A 63 -14.99 15.01 7.63
C GLU A 63 -15.32 14.50 6.22
N TYR A 64 -14.62 15.04 5.24
CA TYR A 64 -14.60 14.57 3.85
C TYR A 64 -13.25 13.96 3.55
N PHE A 65 -13.25 12.73 3.04
CA PHE A 65 -12.02 12.04 2.64
C PHE A 65 -11.36 12.73 1.45
N LEU A 66 -12.16 13.24 0.52
CA LEU A 66 -11.69 14.00 -0.63
C LEU A 66 -12.61 15.19 -0.83
N SER A 67 -12.01 16.38 -0.97
CA SER A 67 -12.67 17.60 -1.42
C SER A 67 -11.91 18.14 -2.62
N THR A 68 -12.61 18.47 -3.70
CA THR A 68 -11.99 19.09 -4.88
C THR A 68 -12.29 20.58 -4.95
N SER A 69 -11.46 21.34 -5.65
CA SER A 69 -11.72 22.76 -5.96
C SER A 69 -13.00 22.99 -6.77
N ASP A 70 -13.53 21.93 -7.39
CA ASP A 70 -14.76 21.96 -8.20
C ASP A 70 -16.01 21.66 -7.34
N GLY A 71 -15.84 21.52 -6.02
CA GLY A 71 -16.92 21.30 -5.08
C GLY A 71 -17.34 19.83 -4.93
N GLU A 72 -16.62 18.88 -5.53
CA GLU A 72 -16.86 17.46 -5.28
C GLU A 72 -16.40 17.10 -3.85
N GLN A 73 -17.22 16.37 -3.13
CA GLN A 73 -16.93 15.91 -1.78
C GLN A 73 -17.25 14.43 -1.61
N VAL A 74 -16.22 13.63 -1.31
CA VAL A 74 -16.37 12.21 -0.96
C VAL A 74 -16.31 12.07 0.55
N LYS A 75 -17.42 11.59 1.15
CA LYS A 75 -17.48 11.36 2.59
C LYS A 75 -16.43 10.33 3.03
N ARG A 76 -15.86 10.56 4.21
CA ARG A 76 -14.95 9.59 4.83
C ARG A 76 -15.62 8.23 5.05
N PRO A 77 -15.00 7.13 4.59
CA PRO A 77 -15.38 5.79 5.02
C PRO A 77 -15.18 5.62 6.54
N ARG A 78 -16.23 5.25 7.28
CA ARG A 78 -16.19 5.09 8.75
C ARG A 78 -15.95 3.65 9.23
N PHE A 79 -15.56 2.74 8.34
CA PHE A 79 -15.40 1.32 8.67
C PHE A 79 -14.33 1.04 9.74
N PHE A 80 -13.33 1.91 9.90
CA PHE A 80 -12.33 1.79 10.96
C PHE A 80 -12.85 2.15 12.35
N ASN A 81 -13.97 2.87 12.49
CA ASN A 81 -14.46 3.30 13.81
C ASN A 81 -14.88 2.10 14.66
N GLU A 82 -15.50 1.08 14.05
CA GLU A 82 -15.90 -0.14 14.76
C GLU A 82 -14.69 -0.94 15.23
N LEU A 83 -13.70 -1.14 14.35
CA LEU A 83 -12.45 -1.84 14.67
C LEU A 83 -11.65 -1.10 15.75
N HIS A 84 -11.56 0.23 15.66
CA HIS A 84 -10.88 1.07 16.64
C HIS A 84 -11.58 1.03 18.01
N ARG A 85 -12.92 0.95 18.04
CA ARG A 85 -13.67 0.75 19.30
C ARG A 85 -13.35 -0.60 19.94
N LYS A 86 -13.25 -1.68 19.15
CA LYS A 86 -12.88 -3.02 19.66
C LYS A 86 -11.48 -3.05 20.27
N LEU A 87 -10.53 -2.30 19.68
CA LEU A 87 -9.17 -2.19 20.21
C LEU A 87 -9.08 -1.40 21.53
N LYS A 88 -9.97 -0.42 21.78
CA LYS A 88 -10.01 0.33 23.05
C LYS A 88 -10.63 -0.44 24.22
N LEU A 89 -11.26 -1.58 23.96
CA LEU A 89 -11.86 -2.46 24.96
C LEU A 89 -10.92 -3.58 25.44
N LEU A 90 -9.68 -3.58 24.92
CA LEU A 90 -8.56 -4.43 25.32
C LEU A 90 -7.55 -3.59 26.11
#